data_AF-A0A7S7PTN7-F1
#
_entry.id   AF-A0A7S7PTN7-F1
#
_cell.length_a   1.000
_cell.length_b   1.000
_cell.length_c   1.000
_cell.angle_alpha   90.00
_cell.angle_beta   90.00
_cell.angle_gamma   90.00
#
_symmetry.space_group_name_H-M   'P 1'
#
loop_
_entity.id
_entity.type
_entity.pdbx_description
1 polymer ?
#
loop_
_entity_poly.entity_id
_entity_poly.type
_entity_poly.pdbx_seq_one_letter_code
_entity_poly.pdbx_strand_id
1 'polypeptide(L)'
;MTDETRENLDRLLQSDGVRLGRTQRDRLDWLVKQYGAPLRDFSECRRAGVIILKEPPSGAAAELFYRSLTPGCAVVIPRGENPGFDFLKSKLTEFGTVSPGGADGPHEMWWGGIGWSKFLTSADSSTVRPRIVSCYPRGGDATAVSALRYSLERFDLACHIEPIDTQLGDRILCFEKTEFMMRMWNKYREPLLFVEAGAVLREPPLLPSFLGCDVALHKWNRWEMSARTLYLGRTRAAEMMLRTWQQLAASYPAIWEGYLLDQAWSLTSSQTPLDTVWLPRSYHALKGDLGAMRATILHDQQTTTLELGPDPGFAGIARAARRAGRTGARDAFMVMTSKAETGTGIAVILRDVSASDAGAVAATVEAVTGAYAANCGGYGRLELSLCAWQDDVGAAREAAAQARYRILEIAPGQRIANDFFATHASDEAAMTARHLFP
;
A
#
# COMPACT_ATOMS: atom_id res chain seq x y z
N MET A 1 23.10 4.70 -13.53
CA MET A 1 22.20 5.08 -14.65
C MET A 1 22.93 6.20 -15.38
N THR A 2 23.09 6.11 -16.70
CA THR A 2 23.69 7.20 -17.48
C THR A 2 22.70 8.36 -17.57
N ASP A 3 23.18 9.59 -17.65
CA ASP A 3 22.33 10.78 -17.76
C ASP A 3 21.40 10.69 -18.98
N GLU A 4 21.90 10.13 -20.09
CA GLU A 4 21.10 9.87 -21.30
C GLU A 4 19.91 8.92 -21.06
N THR A 5 20.05 7.88 -20.22
CA THR A 5 18.94 6.96 -19.91
C THR A 5 17.85 7.69 -19.12
N ARG A 6 18.26 8.59 -18.23
CA ARG A 6 17.35 9.38 -17.40
C ARG A 6 16.57 10.39 -18.24
N GLU A 7 17.27 11.14 -19.09
CA GLU A 7 16.64 12.10 -20.00
C GLU A 7 15.69 11.44 -21.00
N ASN A 8 15.99 10.21 -21.43
CA ASN A 8 15.08 9.42 -22.26
C ASN A 8 13.82 8.99 -21.51
N LEU A 9 13.94 8.60 -20.24
CA LEU A 9 12.81 8.23 -19.40
C LEU A 9 11.93 9.44 -19.09
N ASP A 10 12.52 10.57 -18.69
CA ASP A 10 11.77 11.80 -18.40
C ASP A 10 11.03 12.30 -19.64
N ARG A 11 11.66 12.25 -20.83
CA ARG A 11 10.98 12.58 -22.09
C ARG A 11 9.82 11.63 -22.40
N LEU A 12 9.98 10.34 -22.17
CA LEU A 12 8.93 9.35 -22.39
C LEU A 12 7.73 9.57 -21.47
N LEU A 13 7.97 9.82 -20.16
CA LEU A 13 6.92 10.14 -19.21
C LEU A 13 6.21 11.46 -19.56
N GLN A 14 6.97 12.49 -19.97
CA GLN A 14 6.41 13.78 -20.37
C GLN A 14 5.59 13.69 -21.66
N SER A 15 6.08 13.00 -22.69
CA SER A 15 5.35 12.82 -23.95
C SER A 15 4.05 12.05 -23.76
N ASP A 16 4.01 11.19 -22.75
CA ASP A 16 2.87 10.33 -22.44
C ASP A 16 1.93 10.92 -21.37
N GLY A 17 2.17 12.16 -20.92
CA GLY A 17 1.33 12.81 -19.91
C GLY A 17 1.30 12.06 -18.58
N VAL A 18 2.39 11.39 -18.21
CA VAL A 18 2.50 10.62 -16.97
C VAL A 18 3.09 11.49 -15.87
N ARG A 19 2.28 11.84 -14.87
CA ARG A 19 2.73 12.63 -13.72
C ARG A 19 3.11 11.74 -12.53
N LEU A 20 4.42 11.53 -12.35
CA LEU A 20 4.97 10.83 -11.19
C LEU A 20 5.57 11.80 -10.17
N GLY A 21 5.20 11.62 -8.90
CA GLY A 21 5.83 12.27 -7.77
C GLY A 21 7.23 11.73 -7.48
N ARG A 22 7.96 12.36 -6.55
CA ARG A 22 9.37 12.04 -6.27
C ARG A 22 9.58 10.56 -5.90
N THR A 23 8.85 10.04 -4.92
CA THR A 23 8.98 8.63 -4.46
C THR A 23 8.70 7.63 -5.59
N GLN A 24 7.75 7.95 -6.47
CA GLN A 24 7.41 7.12 -7.62
C GLN A 24 8.55 7.09 -8.64
N ARG A 25 9.15 8.25 -8.92
CA ARG A 25 10.34 8.34 -9.78
C ARG A 25 11.53 7.60 -9.20
N ASP A 26 11.79 7.75 -7.89
CA ASP A 26 12.88 7.05 -7.21
C ASP A 26 12.72 5.52 -7.34
N ARG A 27 11.48 5.01 -7.19
CA ARG A 27 11.16 3.59 -7.40
C ARG A 27 11.28 3.18 -8.86
N LEU A 28 10.86 4.00 -9.82
CA LEU A 28 11.01 3.72 -11.25
C LEU A 28 12.49 3.67 -11.66
N ASP A 29 13.30 4.62 -11.19
CA ASP A 29 14.75 4.63 -11.39
C ASP A 29 15.40 3.38 -10.81
N TRP A 30 14.94 2.93 -9.63
CA TRP A 30 15.38 1.65 -9.06
C TRP A 30 15.01 0.48 -9.97
N LEU A 31 13.78 0.40 -10.48
CA LEU A 31 13.36 -0.67 -11.41
C LEU A 31 14.19 -0.67 -12.70
N VAL A 32 14.45 0.50 -13.28
CA VAL A 32 15.29 0.62 -14.49
C VAL A 32 16.71 0.12 -14.22
N LYS A 33 17.28 0.41 -13.04
CA LYS A 33 18.59 -0.14 -12.65
C LYS A 33 18.57 -1.68 -12.50
N GLN A 34 17.46 -2.26 -12.05
CA GLN A 34 17.35 -3.70 -11.79
C GLN A 34 16.94 -4.54 -13.02
N TYR A 35 16.22 -3.95 -13.95
CA TYR A 35 15.62 -4.66 -15.09
C TYR A 35 16.16 -4.19 -16.44
N GLY A 36 16.76 -3.00 -16.51
CA GLY A 36 17.22 -2.38 -17.75
C GLY A 36 16.32 -1.24 -18.21
N ALA A 37 16.67 -0.65 -19.34
CA ALA A 37 15.96 0.51 -19.90
C ALA A 37 14.47 0.21 -20.18
N PRO A 38 13.61 1.25 -20.22
CA PRO A 38 12.22 1.09 -20.64
C PRO A 38 12.11 0.54 -22.06
N LEU A 39 11.24 -0.46 -22.24
CA LEU A 39 10.87 -1.01 -23.54
C LEU A 39 9.72 -0.19 -24.14
N ARG A 40 9.79 0.07 -25.46
CA ARG A 40 8.80 0.93 -26.13
C ARG A 40 7.57 0.16 -26.61
N ASP A 41 7.68 -1.15 -26.81
CA ASP A 41 6.60 -1.98 -27.36
C ASP A 41 6.52 -3.36 -26.70
N PHE A 42 5.29 -3.89 -26.62
CA PHE A 42 4.98 -5.23 -26.11
C PHE A 42 5.64 -6.33 -26.93
N SER A 43 5.89 -6.10 -28.22
CA SER A 43 6.60 -7.05 -29.09
C SER A 43 8.05 -7.29 -28.63
N GLU A 44 8.64 -6.36 -27.87
CA GLU A 44 10.00 -6.45 -27.35
C GLU A 44 10.12 -7.22 -26.02
N CYS A 45 9.02 -7.77 -25.48
CA CYS A 45 9.00 -8.49 -24.19
C CYS A 45 9.97 -9.70 -24.09
N ARG A 46 10.56 -10.13 -25.21
CA ARG A 46 11.66 -11.11 -25.22
C ARG A 46 12.99 -10.55 -24.70
N ARG A 47 13.12 -9.23 -24.57
CA ARG A 47 14.26 -8.54 -23.95
C ARG A 47 13.94 -8.22 -22.49
N ALA A 48 14.95 -8.29 -21.62
CA ALA A 48 14.84 -7.81 -20.25
C ALA A 48 14.70 -6.28 -20.23
N GLY A 49 13.82 -5.75 -19.38
CA GLY A 49 13.55 -4.32 -19.31
C GLY A 49 12.34 -3.94 -18.45
N VAL A 50 12.08 -2.64 -18.38
CA VAL A 50 10.89 -2.08 -17.74
C VAL A 50 9.82 -1.80 -18.79
N ILE A 51 8.61 -2.28 -18.60
CA ILE A 51 7.48 -2.09 -19.51
C ILE A 51 6.49 -1.15 -18.83
N ILE A 52 6.25 0.03 -19.42
CA ILE A 52 5.31 1.01 -18.88
C ILE A 52 3.97 0.85 -19.59
N LEU A 53 2.96 0.42 -18.85
CA LEU A 53 1.61 0.16 -19.35
C LEU A 53 0.69 1.33 -18.97
N LYS A 54 0.28 2.08 -19.99
CA LYS A 54 -0.48 3.33 -19.84
C LYS A 54 -1.98 3.12 -19.86
N GLU A 55 -2.41 2.17 -20.68
CA GLU A 55 -3.82 1.85 -20.91
C GLU A 55 -4.10 0.39 -20.56
N PRO A 56 -5.28 0.08 -19.99
CA PRO A 56 -5.63 -1.28 -19.60
C PRO A 56 -5.78 -2.17 -20.84
N PRO A 57 -5.03 -3.28 -20.93
CA PRO A 57 -5.21 -4.24 -22.01
C PRO A 57 -6.54 -4.96 -21.87
N SER A 58 -7.14 -5.35 -22.99
CA SER A 58 -8.27 -6.29 -22.97
C SER A 58 -7.87 -7.60 -22.31
N GLY A 59 -8.82 -8.38 -21.78
CA GLY A 59 -8.50 -9.65 -21.10
C GLY A 59 -7.67 -10.62 -21.96
N ALA A 60 -7.93 -10.69 -23.27
CA ALA A 60 -7.14 -11.50 -24.20
C ALA A 60 -5.72 -10.94 -24.41
N ALA A 61 -5.59 -9.61 -24.58
CA ALA A 61 -4.30 -8.97 -24.72
C ALA A 61 -3.46 -9.09 -23.43
N ALA A 62 -4.09 -8.97 -22.28
CA ALA A 62 -3.46 -9.14 -20.97
C ALA A 62 -2.93 -10.57 -20.76
N GLU A 63 -3.68 -11.58 -21.20
CA GLU A 63 -3.24 -12.99 -21.13
C GLU A 63 -2.05 -13.25 -22.07
N LEU A 64 -2.10 -12.73 -23.29
CA LEU A 64 -0.97 -12.83 -24.24
C LEU A 64 0.27 -12.10 -23.71
N PHE A 65 0.08 -10.92 -23.14
CA PHE A 65 1.13 -10.13 -22.51
C PHE A 65 1.75 -10.87 -21.32
N TYR A 66 0.92 -11.37 -20.40
CA TYR A 66 1.40 -12.16 -19.27
C TYR A 66 2.26 -13.36 -19.71
N ARG A 67 1.85 -14.06 -20.78
CA ARG A 67 2.59 -15.19 -21.35
C ARG A 67 3.89 -14.81 -22.05
N SER A 68 4.04 -13.55 -22.48
CA SER A 68 5.27 -13.07 -23.13
C SER A 68 6.29 -12.53 -22.12
N LEU A 69 5.89 -12.28 -20.87
CA LEU A 69 6.79 -11.81 -19.83
C LEU A 69 7.90 -12.83 -19.54
N THR A 70 9.10 -12.32 -19.28
CA THR A 70 10.22 -13.11 -18.77
C THR A 70 10.57 -12.66 -17.34
N PRO A 71 11.32 -13.47 -16.55
CA PRO A 71 11.83 -13.03 -15.25
C PRO A 71 12.71 -11.75 -15.31
N GLY A 72 13.22 -11.42 -16.50
CA GLY A 72 13.97 -10.21 -16.77
C GLY A 72 13.11 -8.96 -16.99
N CYS A 73 11.77 -9.06 -16.88
CA CYS A 73 10.86 -7.94 -17.11
C CYS A 73 10.22 -7.44 -15.81
N ALA A 74 10.01 -6.12 -15.73
CA ALA A 74 9.11 -5.50 -14.76
C ALA A 74 8.03 -4.71 -15.49
N VAL A 75 6.80 -4.83 -15.04
CA VAL A 75 5.65 -4.06 -15.52
C VAL A 75 5.40 -2.91 -14.57
N VAL A 76 5.25 -1.70 -15.09
CA VAL A 76 4.92 -0.48 -14.34
C VAL A 76 3.61 0.08 -14.88
N ILE A 77 2.67 0.36 -13.99
CA ILE A 77 1.36 0.95 -14.29
C ILE A 77 1.29 2.29 -13.54
N PRO A 78 1.46 3.43 -14.23
CA PRO A 78 1.48 4.75 -13.59
C PRO A 78 0.13 5.22 -13.03
N ARG A 79 -0.98 4.59 -13.46
CA ARG A 79 -2.37 4.84 -13.06
C ARG A 79 -2.96 3.58 -12.42
N GLY A 80 -2.21 3.05 -11.45
CA GLY A 80 -2.45 1.77 -10.80
C GLY A 80 -3.77 1.69 -10.04
N GLU A 81 -4.41 2.82 -9.76
CA GLU A 81 -5.74 2.88 -9.15
C GLU A 81 -6.87 2.49 -10.10
N ASN A 82 -6.65 2.49 -11.42
CA ASN A 82 -7.70 2.16 -12.37
C ASN A 82 -8.00 0.64 -12.36
N PRO A 83 -9.28 0.24 -12.19
CA PRO A 83 -9.67 -1.17 -12.10
C PRO A 83 -9.53 -1.94 -13.41
N GLY A 84 -9.45 -1.26 -14.56
CA GLY A 84 -9.21 -1.90 -15.86
C GLY A 84 -7.92 -2.71 -15.92
N PHE A 85 -6.94 -2.40 -15.05
CA PHE A 85 -5.69 -3.15 -14.94
C PHE A 85 -5.77 -4.40 -14.06
N ASP A 86 -6.86 -4.59 -13.30
CA ASP A 86 -6.91 -5.59 -12.23
C ASP A 86 -6.81 -7.02 -12.75
N PHE A 87 -7.31 -7.29 -13.96
CA PHE A 87 -7.12 -8.60 -14.59
C PHE A 87 -5.63 -8.92 -14.74
N LEU A 88 -4.81 -8.00 -15.26
CA LEU A 88 -3.37 -8.20 -15.38
C LEU A 88 -2.68 -8.24 -14.01
N LYS A 89 -2.98 -7.29 -13.12
CA LYS A 89 -2.40 -7.26 -11.76
C LYS A 89 -2.65 -8.58 -11.02
N SER A 90 -3.83 -9.18 -11.19
CA SER A 90 -4.20 -10.45 -10.55
C SER A 90 -3.34 -11.65 -10.98
N LYS A 91 -2.70 -11.57 -12.15
CA LYS A 91 -1.79 -12.59 -12.69
C LYS A 91 -0.37 -12.41 -12.17
N LEU A 92 -0.01 -11.20 -11.74
CA LEU A 92 1.31 -10.85 -11.27
C LEU A 92 1.33 -10.95 -9.74
N THR A 93 1.83 -12.08 -9.25
CA THR A 93 1.76 -12.44 -7.82
C THR A 93 2.76 -11.71 -6.95
N GLU A 94 3.76 -11.08 -7.55
CA GLU A 94 4.80 -10.32 -6.86
C GLU A 94 4.82 -8.87 -7.35
N PHE A 95 4.53 -7.93 -6.46
CA PHE A 95 4.29 -6.54 -6.83
C PHE A 95 4.56 -5.55 -5.70
N GLY A 96 4.69 -4.28 -6.05
CA GLY A 96 4.74 -3.16 -5.13
C GLY A 96 3.85 -2.02 -5.63
N THR A 97 3.59 -1.08 -4.74
CA THR A 97 2.77 0.09 -5.00
C THR A 97 3.39 1.30 -4.34
N VAL A 98 3.48 2.42 -5.04
CA VAL A 98 3.82 3.72 -4.47
C VAL A 98 2.58 4.60 -4.54
N SER A 99 2.08 4.95 -3.35
CA SER A 99 0.80 5.67 -3.20
C SER A 99 0.87 7.12 -3.72
N PRO A 100 -0.28 7.77 -3.96
CA PRO A 100 -0.32 9.17 -4.39
C PRO A 100 0.39 10.13 -3.43
N GLY A 101 0.87 11.23 -3.98
CA GLY A 101 1.66 12.27 -3.30
C GLY A 101 1.06 13.67 -3.36
N GLY A 102 -0.26 13.78 -3.47
CA GLY A 102 -0.93 15.04 -3.74
C GLY A 102 -0.81 15.44 -5.21
N ALA A 103 -0.93 16.75 -5.49
CA ALA A 103 -0.97 17.25 -6.85
C ALA A 103 0.25 16.87 -7.70
N ASP A 104 1.45 16.76 -7.11
CA ASP A 104 2.70 16.48 -7.83
C ASP A 104 2.87 15.02 -8.28
N GLY A 105 2.11 14.10 -7.70
CA GLY A 105 2.06 12.69 -8.08
C GLY A 105 0.70 12.13 -7.73
N PRO A 106 -0.36 12.49 -8.47
CA PRO A 106 -1.73 12.31 -8.02
C PRO A 106 -2.27 10.88 -8.21
N HIS A 107 -1.49 10.01 -8.86
CA HIS A 107 -1.86 8.63 -9.16
C HIS A 107 -1.15 7.63 -8.25
N GLU A 108 -1.67 6.41 -8.16
CA GLU A 108 -0.93 5.29 -7.58
C GLU A 108 -0.02 4.68 -8.66
N MET A 109 1.26 4.50 -8.37
CA MET A 109 2.14 3.73 -9.25
C MET A 109 2.19 2.28 -8.79
N TRP A 110 1.69 1.36 -9.62
CA TRP A 110 1.80 -0.08 -9.38
C TRP A 110 2.96 -0.66 -10.19
N TRP A 111 3.68 -1.64 -9.65
CA TRP A 111 4.69 -2.38 -10.40
C TRP A 111 4.73 -3.86 -10.02
N GLY A 112 5.09 -4.74 -10.94
CA GLY A 112 5.19 -6.18 -10.66
C GLY A 112 5.86 -6.98 -11.77
N GLY A 113 5.96 -8.30 -11.57
CA GLY A 113 6.61 -9.20 -12.52
C GLY A 113 6.37 -10.67 -12.17
N ILE A 114 7.11 -11.56 -12.83
CA ILE A 114 6.99 -13.03 -12.67
C ILE A 114 8.29 -13.70 -12.18
N GLY A 115 9.29 -12.91 -11.80
CA GLY A 115 10.69 -13.33 -11.71
C GLY A 115 11.43 -12.91 -10.45
N TRP A 116 10.74 -12.74 -9.32
CA TRP A 116 11.35 -12.20 -8.10
C TRP A 116 12.44 -13.08 -7.48
N SER A 117 12.55 -14.35 -7.87
CA SER A 117 13.65 -15.23 -7.44
C SER A 117 15.03 -14.65 -7.70
N LYS A 118 15.20 -13.82 -8.76
CA LYS A 118 16.47 -13.12 -9.02
C LYS A 118 16.88 -12.17 -7.88
N PHE A 119 15.91 -11.61 -7.17
CA PHE A 119 16.15 -10.69 -6.07
C PHE A 119 16.48 -11.40 -4.77
N LEU A 120 16.01 -12.64 -4.58
CA LEU A 120 16.39 -13.43 -3.41
C LEU A 120 17.90 -13.65 -3.38
N THR A 121 18.50 -14.03 -4.51
CA THR A 121 19.96 -14.20 -4.63
C THR A 121 20.73 -12.88 -4.51
N SER A 122 20.14 -11.78 -5.00
CA SER A 122 20.78 -10.46 -4.95
C SER A 122 20.68 -9.82 -3.56
N ALA A 123 19.66 -10.19 -2.77
CA ALA A 123 19.42 -9.59 -1.45
C ALA A 123 20.57 -9.84 -0.47
N ASP A 124 21.32 -10.93 -0.64
CA ASP A 124 22.51 -11.23 0.16
C ASP A 124 23.59 -10.15 0.02
N SER A 125 23.68 -9.51 -1.16
CA SER A 125 24.63 -8.42 -1.43
C SER A 125 24.20 -7.06 -0.85
N SER A 126 22.99 -6.93 -0.30
CA SER A 126 22.51 -5.69 0.29
C SER A 126 23.38 -5.26 1.46
N THR A 127 23.93 -4.05 1.40
CA THR A 127 24.69 -3.45 2.51
C THR A 127 23.77 -3.02 3.66
N VAL A 128 22.48 -2.82 3.38
CA VAL A 128 21.46 -2.51 4.39
C VAL A 128 20.90 -3.83 4.92
N ARG A 129 21.11 -4.07 6.21
CA ARG A 129 20.59 -5.23 6.95
C ARG A 129 19.54 -4.75 7.94
N PRO A 130 18.35 -5.37 7.99
CA PRO A 130 17.37 -5.05 9.01
C PRO A 130 17.78 -5.70 10.34
N ARG A 131 17.44 -5.05 11.46
CA ARG A 131 17.41 -5.75 12.74
C ARG A 131 16.14 -6.59 12.80
N ILE A 132 16.30 -7.88 13.07
CA ILE A 132 15.16 -8.76 13.31
C ILE A 132 14.65 -8.51 14.72
N VAL A 133 13.37 -8.16 14.86
CA VAL A 133 12.75 -7.90 16.15
C VAL A 133 11.61 -8.88 16.39
N SER A 134 11.51 -9.38 17.61
CA SER A 134 10.46 -10.32 18.00
C SER A 134 10.14 -10.17 19.49
N CYS A 135 8.93 -10.52 19.89
CA CYS A 135 8.49 -10.51 21.27
C CYS A 135 7.65 -11.75 21.58
N TYR A 136 7.68 -12.20 22.82
CA TYR A 136 6.89 -13.33 23.31
C TYR A 136 6.36 -13.04 24.72
N PRO A 137 5.25 -13.66 25.17
CA PRO A 137 4.73 -13.45 26.52
C PRO A 137 5.75 -13.89 27.59
N ARG A 138 5.99 -13.06 28.61
CA ARG A 138 6.92 -13.37 29.70
C ARG A 138 6.55 -14.65 30.47
N GLY A 139 5.25 -14.89 30.67
CA GLY A 139 4.73 -16.09 31.30
C GLY A 139 4.57 -17.30 30.36
N GLY A 140 4.90 -17.14 29.07
CA GLY A 140 4.76 -18.17 28.05
C GLY A 140 5.94 -19.15 28.01
N ASP A 141 5.84 -20.13 27.11
CA ASP A 141 6.91 -21.10 26.86
C ASP A 141 8.13 -20.41 26.22
N ALA A 142 9.20 -20.26 27.00
CA ALA A 142 10.45 -19.66 26.53
C ALA A 142 11.12 -20.47 25.41
N THR A 143 10.78 -21.76 25.24
CA THR A 143 11.31 -22.58 24.15
C THR A 143 10.68 -22.23 22.80
N ALA A 144 9.53 -21.54 22.79
CA ALA A 144 8.84 -21.13 21.58
C ALA A 144 9.72 -20.26 20.67
N VAL A 145 10.68 -19.51 21.24
CA VAL A 145 11.57 -18.63 20.47
C VAL A 145 12.90 -19.26 20.06
N SER A 146 13.19 -20.47 20.52
CA SER A 146 14.48 -21.14 20.31
C SER A 146 14.77 -21.37 18.84
N ALA A 147 13.75 -21.75 18.05
CA ALA A 147 13.92 -22.04 16.63
C ALA A 147 14.25 -20.77 15.82
N LEU A 148 13.63 -19.64 16.17
CA LEU A 148 13.96 -18.34 15.59
C LEU A 148 15.38 -17.91 15.96
N ARG A 149 15.76 -17.97 17.25
CA ARG A 149 17.11 -17.62 17.72
C ARG A 149 18.18 -18.43 17.00
N TYR A 150 18.02 -19.75 16.93
CA TYR A 150 18.93 -20.63 16.21
C TYR A 150 19.08 -20.24 14.74
N SER A 151 17.96 -19.92 14.07
CA SER A 151 17.99 -19.51 12.67
C SER A 151 18.70 -18.17 12.46
N LEU A 152 18.54 -17.23 13.39
CA LEU A 152 19.20 -15.93 13.38
C LEU A 152 20.70 -16.03 13.59
N GLU A 153 21.13 -16.85 14.55
CA GLU A 153 22.55 -17.15 14.78
C GLU A 153 23.18 -17.82 13.56
N ARG A 154 22.49 -18.80 12.96
CA ARG A 154 22.96 -19.48 11.73
C ARG A 154 23.20 -18.52 10.57
N PHE A 155 22.40 -17.46 10.45
CA PHE A 155 22.51 -16.49 9.37
C PHE A 155 23.28 -15.21 9.75
N ASP A 156 23.86 -15.15 10.95
CA ASP A 156 24.56 -13.97 11.47
C ASP A 156 23.71 -12.69 11.38
N LEU A 157 22.45 -12.79 11.79
CA LEU A 157 21.49 -11.69 11.72
C LEU A 157 21.35 -10.99 13.07
N ALA A 158 21.59 -9.67 13.06
CA ALA A 158 21.36 -8.84 14.23
C ALA A 158 19.89 -8.92 14.66
N CYS A 159 19.65 -9.22 15.93
CA CYS A 159 18.30 -9.34 16.46
C CYS A 159 18.08 -8.59 17.78
N HIS A 160 16.81 -8.38 18.12
CA HIS A 160 16.35 -8.04 19.46
C HIS A 160 15.10 -8.85 19.74
N ILE A 161 15.20 -9.75 20.72
CA ILE A 161 14.10 -10.63 21.11
C ILE A 161 13.96 -10.58 22.62
N GLU A 162 12.83 -10.08 23.10
CA GLU A 162 12.57 -9.94 24.54
C GLU A 162 11.18 -10.48 24.94
N PRO A 163 11.06 -11.03 26.16
CA PRO A 163 9.76 -11.29 26.76
C PRO A 163 9.08 -9.97 27.15
N ILE A 164 7.79 -9.86 26.85
CA ILE A 164 6.94 -8.72 27.24
C ILE A 164 5.84 -9.16 28.21
N ASP A 165 5.43 -8.24 29.08
CA ASP A 165 4.28 -8.46 29.96
C ASP A 165 2.99 -8.36 29.14
N THR A 166 2.10 -9.32 29.31
CA THR A 166 0.86 -9.43 28.52
C THR A 166 -0.36 -9.42 29.43
N GLN A 167 -1.45 -8.79 28.99
CA GLN A 167 -2.70 -8.77 29.74
C GLN A 167 -3.36 -10.15 29.80
N LEU A 168 -3.19 -10.96 28.75
CA LEU A 168 -3.79 -12.29 28.66
C LEU A 168 -2.82 -13.43 28.98
N GLY A 169 -1.65 -13.14 29.56
CA GLY A 169 -0.70 -14.12 30.09
C GLY A 169 0.05 -14.94 29.03
N ASP A 170 -0.66 -15.73 28.22
CA ASP A 170 -0.10 -16.64 27.21
C ASP A 170 -0.12 -16.07 25.78
N ARG A 171 -0.69 -14.88 25.59
CA ARG A 171 -0.91 -14.27 24.27
C ARG A 171 -0.51 -12.81 24.24
N ILE A 172 0.02 -12.38 23.10
CA ILE A 172 0.32 -10.98 22.79
C ILE A 172 -0.87 -10.39 22.05
N LEU A 173 -1.40 -9.28 22.56
CA LEU A 173 -2.42 -8.49 21.90
C LEU A 173 -1.81 -7.55 20.85
N CYS A 174 -2.61 -7.11 19.88
CA CYS A 174 -2.17 -6.22 18.80
C CYS A 174 -1.51 -4.93 19.33
N PHE A 175 -2.10 -4.32 20.37
CA PHE A 175 -1.54 -3.10 20.94
C PHE A 175 -0.20 -3.36 21.66
N GLU A 176 -0.03 -4.51 22.32
CA GLU A 176 1.23 -4.88 22.98
C GLU A 176 2.36 -5.11 21.96
N LYS A 177 2.03 -5.76 20.84
CA LYS A 177 2.95 -5.93 19.71
C LYS A 177 3.36 -4.57 19.11
N THR A 178 2.41 -3.67 18.89
CA THR A 178 2.70 -2.35 18.30
C THR A 178 3.47 -1.43 19.25
N GLU A 179 3.21 -1.49 20.57
CA GLU A 179 4.04 -0.85 21.60
C GLU A 179 5.48 -1.36 21.59
N PHE A 180 5.66 -2.68 21.54
CA PHE A 180 6.98 -3.30 21.39
C PHE A 180 7.69 -2.79 20.12
N MET A 181 7.00 -2.82 18.98
CA MET A 181 7.53 -2.33 17.70
C MET A 181 7.92 -0.86 17.75
N MET A 182 7.11 0.00 18.39
CA MET A 182 7.42 1.43 18.56
C MET A 182 8.64 1.65 19.44
N ARG A 183 8.78 0.89 20.54
CA ARG A 183 10.00 0.89 21.38
C ARG A 183 11.23 0.51 20.56
N MET A 184 11.14 -0.54 19.74
CA MET A 184 12.23 -0.97 18.88
C MET A 184 12.56 0.09 17.81
N TRP A 185 11.54 0.74 17.25
CA TRP A 185 11.71 1.84 16.29
C TRP A 185 12.49 3.02 16.89
N ASN A 186 12.22 3.36 18.14
CA ASN A 186 12.92 4.45 18.83
C ASN A 186 14.34 4.06 19.26
N LYS A 187 14.56 2.77 19.58
CA LYS A 187 15.85 2.26 20.05
C LYS A 187 16.88 2.07 18.94
N TYR A 188 16.45 1.56 17.79
CA TYR A 188 17.33 1.14 16.71
C TYR A 188 17.28 2.12 15.52
N ARG A 189 18.43 2.30 14.86
CA ARG A 189 18.59 3.26 13.74
C ARG A 189 18.52 2.58 12.38
N GLU A 190 18.76 1.28 12.34
CA GLU A 190 18.61 0.40 11.20
C GLU A 190 17.13 0.03 10.95
N PRO A 191 16.76 -0.39 9.73
CA PRO A 191 15.42 -0.90 9.43
C PRO A 191 15.03 -2.06 10.34
N LEU A 192 13.73 -2.23 10.57
CA LEU A 192 13.20 -3.32 11.39
C LEU A 192 12.52 -4.37 10.52
N LEU A 193 12.71 -5.64 10.86
CA LEU A 193 11.87 -6.72 10.38
C LEU A 193 11.28 -7.45 11.57
N PHE A 194 9.98 -7.27 11.79
CA PHE A 194 9.25 -8.07 12.77
C PHE A 194 9.07 -9.49 12.26
N VAL A 195 9.31 -10.46 13.12
CA VAL A 195 9.02 -11.87 12.87
C VAL A 195 8.42 -12.47 14.14
N GLU A 196 7.32 -13.22 14.01
CA GLU A 196 6.73 -13.96 15.15
C GLU A 196 7.74 -14.87 15.84
N ALA A 197 7.63 -14.98 17.16
CA ALA A 197 8.62 -15.67 17.99
C ALA A 197 8.77 -17.15 17.62
N GLY A 198 7.69 -17.82 17.22
CA GLY A 198 7.66 -19.23 16.83
C GLY A 198 8.20 -19.54 15.43
N ALA A 199 8.62 -18.52 14.67
CA ALA A 199 9.04 -18.71 13.29
C ALA A 199 10.41 -19.39 13.15
N VAL A 200 10.64 -20.00 11.99
CA VAL A 200 11.93 -20.54 11.54
C VAL A 200 12.34 -19.83 10.26
N LEU A 201 13.55 -19.27 10.23
CA LEU A 201 14.10 -18.71 8.99
C LEU A 201 14.75 -19.85 8.20
N ARG A 202 14.33 -20.07 6.96
CA ARG A 202 14.95 -21.05 6.05
C ARG A 202 16.04 -20.43 5.20
N GLU A 203 15.93 -19.13 4.96
CA GLU A 203 16.89 -18.29 4.23
C GLU A 203 17.00 -16.93 4.95
N PRO A 204 18.07 -16.15 4.72
CA PRO A 204 18.18 -14.78 5.22
C PRO A 204 17.02 -13.90 4.69
N PRO A 205 16.18 -13.28 5.54
CA PRO A 205 15.01 -12.52 5.11
C PRO A 205 15.38 -11.09 4.71
N LEU A 206 16.27 -10.95 3.73
CA LEU A 206 16.93 -9.71 3.36
C LEU A 206 16.24 -8.96 2.21
N LEU A 207 15.31 -9.61 1.53
CA LEU A 207 14.61 -9.06 0.36
C LEU A 207 14.00 -7.66 0.61
N PRO A 208 13.23 -7.40 1.68
CA PRO A 208 12.67 -6.07 1.92
C PRO A 208 13.71 -4.95 2.00
N SER A 209 14.87 -5.23 2.60
CA SER A 209 15.95 -4.25 2.73
C SER A 209 16.66 -4.01 1.41
N PHE A 210 16.87 -5.06 0.62
CA PHE A 210 17.37 -4.93 -0.75
C PHE A 210 16.44 -4.10 -1.64
N LEU A 211 15.13 -4.25 -1.47
CA LEU A 211 14.13 -3.51 -2.22
C LEU A 211 14.07 -2.03 -1.82
N GLY A 212 14.61 -1.63 -0.66
CA GLY A 212 14.68 -0.23 -0.24
C GLY A 212 13.31 0.45 -0.18
N CYS A 213 12.29 -0.27 0.28
CA CYS A 213 10.91 0.23 0.41
C CYS A 213 10.66 0.84 1.78
N ASP A 214 9.54 1.57 1.93
CA ASP A 214 9.11 2.05 3.25
C ASP A 214 8.60 0.89 4.09
N VAL A 215 7.75 0.05 3.50
CA VAL A 215 7.10 -1.05 4.20
C VAL A 215 7.03 -2.27 3.28
N ALA A 216 7.29 -3.45 3.83
CA ALA A 216 7.00 -4.70 3.14
C ALA A 216 6.21 -5.65 4.03
N LEU A 217 5.15 -6.24 3.46
CA LEU A 217 4.29 -7.18 4.14
C LEU A 217 3.65 -8.16 3.15
N HIS A 218 3.05 -9.21 3.67
CA HIS A 218 2.43 -10.25 2.86
C HIS A 218 0.90 -10.13 2.86
N LYS A 219 0.28 -10.40 1.70
CA LYS A 219 -1.17 -10.57 1.59
C LYS A 219 -1.55 -12.05 1.66
N TRP A 220 -2.09 -12.48 2.78
CA TRP A 220 -2.73 -13.79 2.93
C TRP A 220 -4.11 -13.81 2.26
N ASN A 221 -4.52 -14.96 1.73
CA ASN A 221 -5.84 -15.15 1.10
C ASN A 221 -6.25 -14.10 0.05
N ARG A 222 -5.27 -13.41 -0.58
CA ARG A 222 -5.44 -12.30 -1.54
C ARG A 222 -5.99 -10.99 -0.96
N TRP A 223 -6.39 -10.93 0.31
CA TRP A 223 -7.02 -9.73 0.88
C TRP A 223 -6.57 -9.38 2.31
N GLU A 224 -6.05 -10.34 3.06
CA GLU A 224 -5.69 -10.19 4.47
C GLU A 224 -4.22 -9.78 4.58
N MET A 225 -3.92 -8.74 5.37
CA MET A 225 -2.54 -8.40 5.67
C MET A 225 -2.02 -9.24 6.83
N SER A 226 -0.89 -9.91 6.63
CA SER A 226 -0.25 -10.70 7.68
C SER A 226 0.63 -9.81 8.54
N ALA A 227 0.31 -9.68 9.83
CA ALA A 227 1.12 -8.99 10.82
C ALA A 227 2.25 -9.86 11.42
N ARG A 228 2.42 -11.10 10.91
CA ARG A 228 3.46 -12.03 11.39
C ARG A 228 4.85 -11.75 10.84
N THR A 229 4.91 -11.02 9.73
CA THR A 229 6.15 -10.58 9.11
C THR A 229 5.92 -9.20 8.54
N LEU A 230 6.54 -8.20 9.16
CA LEU A 230 6.39 -6.80 8.78
C LEU A 230 7.76 -6.14 8.73
N TYR A 231 8.14 -5.67 7.56
CA TYR A 231 9.32 -4.84 7.37
C TYR A 231 8.95 -3.35 7.47
N LEU A 232 9.77 -2.59 8.19
CA LEU A 232 9.71 -1.14 8.28
C LEU A 232 11.08 -0.56 7.94
N GLY A 233 11.16 0.06 6.76
CA GLY A 233 12.27 0.92 6.36
C GLY A 233 12.36 2.15 7.27
N ARG A 234 13.54 2.77 7.35
CA ARG A 234 13.76 3.95 8.22
C ARG A 234 13.34 5.24 7.57
N THR A 235 12.04 5.35 7.28
CA THR A 235 11.45 6.51 6.63
C THR A 235 10.33 7.09 7.47
N ARG A 236 9.99 8.35 7.21
CA ARG A 236 8.88 9.03 7.88
C ARG A 236 7.52 8.38 7.56
N ALA A 237 7.37 7.85 6.35
CA ALA A 237 6.14 7.18 5.93
C ALA A 237 5.95 5.85 6.68
N ALA A 238 7.02 5.06 6.85
CA ALA A 238 6.99 3.85 7.66
C ALA A 238 6.71 4.14 9.15
N GLU A 239 7.30 5.19 9.71
CA GLU A 239 6.99 5.65 11.08
C GLU A 239 5.52 6.03 11.23
N MET A 240 4.98 6.79 10.28
CA MET A 240 3.58 7.18 10.28
C MET A 240 2.66 5.96 10.27
N MET A 241 2.93 4.97 9.41
CA MET A 241 2.18 3.73 9.38
C MET A 241 2.23 2.98 10.72
N LEU A 242 3.41 2.86 11.33
CA LEU A 242 3.55 2.21 12.63
C LEU A 242 2.78 2.95 13.74
N ARG A 243 2.84 4.29 13.77
CA ARG A 243 2.09 5.11 14.73
C ARG A 243 0.58 4.97 14.54
N THR A 244 0.10 5.00 13.31
CA THR A 244 -1.32 4.79 13.01
C THR A 244 -1.77 3.40 13.43
N TRP A 245 -0.95 2.37 13.17
CA TRP A 245 -1.27 1.01 13.60
C TRP A 245 -1.33 0.87 15.13
N GLN A 246 -0.38 1.46 15.85
CA GLN A 246 -0.38 1.53 17.32
C GLN A 246 -1.65 2.19 17.87
N GLN A 247 -2.04 3.35 17.31
CA GLN A 247 -3.24 4.08 17.73
C GLN A 247 -4.52 3.28 17.49
N LEU A 248 -4.64 2.65 16.32
CA LEU A 248 -5.78 1.80 15.98
C LEU A 248 -5.84 0.57 16.90
N ALA A 249 -4.70 -0.08 17.16
CA ALA A 249 -4.62 -1.23 18.04
C ALA A 249 -5.01 -0.91 19.48
N ALA A 250 -4.60 0.26 20.00
CA ALA A 250 -4.98 0.72 21.33
C ALA A 250 -6.48 1.10 21.41
N SER A 251 -7.03 1.69 20.35
CA SER A 251 -8.42 2.15 20.32
C SER A 251 -9.42 1.02 20.11
N TYR A 252 -9.01 -0.04 19.41
CA TYR A 252 -9.87 -1.14 19.00
C TYR A 252 -9.26 -2.51 19.35
N PRO A 253 -9.02 -2.80 20.65
CA PRO A 253 -8.28 -3.99 21.08
C PRO A 253 -9.00 -5.31 20.77
N ALA A 254 -10.30 -5.29 20.54
CA ALA A 254 -11.09 -6.45 20.15
C ALA A 254 -11.05 -6.75 18.63
N ILE A 255 -10.54 -5.82 17.82
CA ILE A 255 -10.46 -6.00 16.38
C ILE A 255 -9.17 -6.72 16.01
N TRP A 256 -9.27 -7.59 15.03
CA TRP A 256 -8.15 -8.40 14.58
C TRP A 256 -6.99 -7.57 13.99
N GLU A 257 -5.76 -7.97 14.34
CA GLU A 257 -4.51 -7.27 14.00
C GLU A 257 -4.31 -7.01 12.50
N GLY A 258 -4.59 -7.98 11.63
CA GLY A 258 -4.37 -7.84 10.19
C GLY A 258 -5.36 -6.88 9.54
N TYR A 259 -6.58 -6.76 10.09
CA TYR A 259 -7.52 -5.73 9.68
C TYR A 259 -7.02 -4.34 10.11
N LEU A 260 -6.58 -4.19 11.37
CA LEU A 260 -6.06 -2.93 11.87
C LEU A 260 -4.78 -2.49 11.13
N LEU A 261 -3.92 -3.43 10.76
CA LEU A 261 -2.75 -3.18 9.93
C LEU A 261 -3.14 -2.69 8.53
N ASP A 262 -4.18 -3.28 7.94
CA ASP A 262 -4.73 -2.85 6.66
C ASP A 262 -5.38 -1.47 6.71
N GLN A 263 -6.09 -1.15 7.80
CA GLN A 263 -6.61 0.21 8.02
C GLN A 263 -5.46 1.21 8.20
N ALA A 264 -4.42 0.87 8.97
CA ALA A 264 -3.25 1.73 9.13
C ALA A 264 -2.54 1.99 7.81
N TRP A 265 -2.38 0.96 6.98
CA TRP A 265 -1.83 1.08 5.63
C TRP A 265 -2.70 1.98 4.76
N SER A 266 -4.03 1.78 4.75
CA SER A 266 -4.98 2.57 3.96
C SER A 266 -4.93 4.05 4.33
N LEU A 267 -5.00 4.37 5.63
CA LEU A 267 -4.95 5.74 6.15
C LEU A 267 -3.60 6.42 5.88
N THR A 268 -2.49 5.68 5.98
CA THR A 268 -1.16 6.25 5.72
C THR A 268 -0.97 6.49 4.23
N SER A 269 -1.31 5.51 3.40
CA SER A 269 -1.16 5.56 1.95
C SER A 269 -2.04 6.61 1.27
N SER A 270 -3.13 7.05 1.89
CA SER A 270 -3.94 8.16 1.38
C SER A 270 -3.33 9.53 1.68
N GLN A 271 -2.53 9.66 2.75
CA GLN A 271 -2.00 10.94 3.23
C GLN A 271 -0.56 11.23 2.80
N THR A 272 0.21 10.20 2.47
CA THR A 272 1.61 10.32 2.06
C THR A 272 1.95 9.29 1.00
N PRO A 273 2.88 9.58 0.07
CA PRO A 273 3.43 8.57 -0.81
C PRO A 273 4.13 7.49 0.02
N LEU A 274 3.45 6.37 0.21
CA LEU A 274 3.97 5.19 0.89
C LEU A 274 4.41 4.16 -0.16
N ASP A 275 5.69 3.84 -0.18
CA ASP A 275 6.29 2.79 -1.01
C ASP A 275 6.16 1.43 -0.34
N THR A 276 5.13 0.69 -0.75
CA THR A 276 4.77 -0.61 -0.20
C THR A 276 5.17 -1.74 -1.13
N VAL A 277 5.88 -2.73 -0.60
CA VAL A 277 6.19 -3.98 -1.29
C VAL A 277 5.30 -5.09 -0.75
N TRP A 278 4.63 -5.80 -1.65
CA TRP A 278 3.85 -6.99 -1.32
C TRP A 278 4.73 -8.21 -1.50
N LEU A 279 5.12 -8.81 -0.38
CA LEU A 279 6.05 -9.93 -0.35
C LEU A 279 5.42 -11.15 -1.05
N PRO A 280 6.22 -11.92 -1.81
CA PRO A 280 5.71 -13.07 -2.54
C PRO A 280 5.16 -14.13 -1.58
N ARG A 281 4.29 -15.02 -2.10
CA ARG A 281 3.79 -16.18 -1.32
C ARG A 281 4.89 -17.10 -0.81
N SER A 282 6.04 -17.12 -1.48
CA SER A 282 7.22 -17.86 -1.05
C SER A 282 8.01 -17.14 0.05
N TYR A 283 7.64 -15.93 0.45
CA TYR A 283 8.38 -15.21 1.48
C TYR A 283 8.03 -15.70 2.88
N HIS A 284 6.75 -15.92 3.16
CA HIS A 284 6.37 -16.66 4.34
C HIS A 284 5.17 -17.56 4.13
N ALA A 285 5.11 -18.64 4.90
CA ALA A 285 4.00 -19.56 4.95
C ALA A 285 3.84 -20.13 6.36
N LEU A 286 2.68 -20.72 6.64
CA LEU A 286 2.47 -21.45 7.89
C LEU A 286 2.84 -22.92 7.72
N LYS A 287 3.19 -23.57 8.83
CA LYS A 287 3.46 -25.00 8.85
C LYS A 287 2.20 -25.76 8.42
N GLY A 288 2.33 -26.55 7.35
CA GLY A 288 1.23 -27.32 6.76
C GLY A 288 0.67 -26.73 5.47
N ASP A 289 1.01 -25.48 5.12
CA ASP A 289 0.60 -24.88 3.86
C ASP A 289 1.37 -25.45 2.67
N LEU A 290 0.75 -25.42 1.49
CA LEU A 290 1.38 -25.82 0.22
C LEU A 290 2.68 -25.06 -0.07
N GLY A 291 2.78 -23.80 0.39
CA GLY A 291 3.96 -22.95 0.24
C GLY A 291 5.08 -23.19 1.26
N ALA A 292 4.82 -23.95 2.33
CA ALA A 292 5.73 -24.13 3.46
C ALA A 292 7.12 -24.62 3.05
N MET A 293 7.20 -25.49 2.03
CA MET A 293 8.47 -26.07 1.58
C MET A 293 9.44 -25.04 0.98
N ARG A 294 8.94 -23.94 0.43
CA ARG A 294 9.73 -22.91 -0.27
C ARG A 294 9.70 -21.55 0.45
N ALA A 295 9.20 -21.52 1.68
CA ALA A 295 9.05 -20.27 2.43
C ALA A 295 10.39 -19.78 2.98
N THR A 296 10.76 -18.52 2.75
CA THR A 296 11.92 -17.88 3.42
C THR A 296 11.72 -17.88 4.95
N ILE A 297 10.51 -17.59 5.41
CA ILE A 297 10.10 -17.61 6.82
C ILE A 297 8.95 -18.60 7.01
N LEU A 298 9.13 -19.61 7.84
CA LEU A 298 8.09 -20.58 8.19
C LEU A 298 7.54 -20.27 9.58
N HIS A 299 6.26 -19.99 9.68
CA HIS A 299 5.58 -19.79 10.96
C HIS A 299 5.01 -21.12 11.49
N ASP A 300 5.09 -21.33 12.80
CA ASP A 300 4.71 -22.57 13.49
C ASP A 300 3.21 -22.65 13.84
N GLN A 301 2.53 -21.50 13.93
CA GLN A 301 1.11 -21.41 14.25
C GLN A 301 0.22 -21.76 13.03
N GLN A 302 -0.81 -22.58 13.26
CA GLN A 302 -1.88 -22.81 12.28
C GLN A 302 -2.78 -21.57 12.19
N THR A 303 -3.24 -21.23 10.99
CA THR A 303 -4.28 -20.20 10.83
C THR A 303 -5.48 -20.62 11.68
N THR A 304 -5.84 -19.85 12.69
CA THR A 304 -7.07 -20.08 13.44
C THR A 304 -8.08 -18.99 13.11
N THR A 305 -9.37 -19.30 13.17
CA THR A 305 -10.40 -18.26 13.08
C THR A 305 -10.35 -17.28 14.24
N LEU A 306 -9.63 -17.61 15.33
CA LEU A 306 -9.35 -16.71 16.44
C LEU A 306 -8.46 -15.53 16.01
N GLU A 307 -7.63 -15.73 14.98
CA GLU A 307 -6.88 -14.67 14.30
C GLU A 307 -7.74 -13.93 13.28
N LEU A 308 -9.06 -14.11 13.23
CA LEU A 308 -9.95 -13.25 12.44
C LEU A 308 -10.78 -12.31 13.33
N GLY A 309 -10.47 -12.31 14.63
CA GLY A 309 -11.17 -11.57 15.67
C GLY A 309 -12.08 -12.50 16.50
N PRO A 310 -12.60 -12.01 17.63
CA PRO A 310 -13.49 -12.79 18.49
C PRO A 310 -14.85 -13.09 17.83
N ASP A 311 -15.20 -12.38 16.74
CA ASP A 311 -16.45 -12.55 16.00
C ASP A 311 -16.21 -13.19 14.60
N PRO A 312 -16.56 -14.48 14.42
CA PRO A 312 -16.52 -15.15 13.12
C PRO A 312 -17.41 -14.50 12.05
N GLY A 313 -18.48 -13.79 12.43
CA GLY A 313 -19.37 -13.06 11.54
C GLY A 313 -18.71 -11.83 10.91
N PHE A 314 -17.85 -11.15 11.66
CA PHE A 314 -17.05 -10.03 11.16
C PHE A 314 -16.18 -10.43 9.98
N ALA A 315 -15.57 -11.62 10.00
CA ALA A 315 -14.81 -12.13 8.87
C ALA A 315 -15.66 -12.29 7.61
N GLY A 316 -16.94 -12.65 7.75
CA GLY A 316 -17.89 -12.72 6.63
C GLY A 316 -18.19 -11.35 6.04
N ILE A 317 -18.43 -10.34 6.89
CA ILE A 317 -18.71 -8.95 6.53
C ILE A 317 -17.48 -8.30 5.88
N ALA A 318 -16.33 -8.39 6.54
CA ALA A 318 -15.06 -7.87 6.05
C ALA A 318 -14.62 -8.57 4.76
N ARG A 319 -14.84 -9.89 4.62
CA ARG A 319 -14.59 -10.60 3.36
C ARG A 319 -15.59 -10.21 2.28
N ALA A 320 -16.88 -10.02 2.56
CA ALA A 320 -17.85 -9.61 1.54
C ALA A 320 -17.51 -8.23 0.98
N ALA A 321 -17.14 -7.29 1.85
CA ALA A 321 -16.59 -5.99 1.46
C ALA A 321 -15.28 -6.09 0.64
N ARG A 322 -14.56 -7.23 0.71
CA ARG A 322 -13.23 -7.43 0.10
C ARG A 322 -13.14 -8.55 -0.94
N ARG A 323 -14.22 -9.31 -1.19
CA ARG A 323 -14.24 -10.56 -2.00
C ARG A 323 -13.90 -10.33 -3.48
N ALA A 324 -13.74 -9.08 -3.87
CA ALA A 324 -13.36 -8.66 -5.19
C ALA A 324 -11.92 -8.08 -5.21
N GLY A 325 -10.99 -8.69 -4.48
CA GLY A 325 -9.54 -8.49 -4.66
C GLY A 325 -8.99 -7.10 -4.30
N ARG A 326 -9.78 -6.26 -3.61
CA ARG A 326 -9.75 -4.78 -3.61
C ARG A 326 -10.35 -4.14 -4.87
N THR A 327 -11.68 -4.22 -4.97
CA THR A 327 -12.54 -3.34 -5.79
C THR A 327 -13.64 -2.72 -4.93
N GLY A 328 -13.32 -2.41 -3.68
CA GLY A 328 -14.05 -1.43 -2.86
C GLY A 328 -13.06 -0.31 -2.52
N ALA A 329 -13.51 0.94 -2.59
CA ALA A 329 -12.65 2.12 -2.42
C ALA A 329 -11.88 2.07 -1.07
N ARG A 330 -10.63 2.56 -1.06
CA ARG A 330 -10.02 3.06 0.19
C ARG A 330 -10.98 4.13 0.75
N ASP A 331 -11.09 4.27 2.08
CA ASP A 331 -11.92 5.34 2.70
C ASP A 331 -11.73 6.68 1.97
N ALA A 332 -10.46 7.05 1.76
CA ALA A 332 -10.06 8.00 0.74
C ALA A 332 -8.93 7.40 -0.12
N PHE A 333 -9.01 7.55 -1.44
CA PHE A 333 -7.91 7.27 -2.35
C PHE A 333 -6.71 8.17 -2.03
N MET A 334 -6.98 9.44 -1.76
CA MET A 334 -5.98 10.43 -1.41
C MET A 334 -6.58 11.52 -0.51
N VAL A 335 -5.77 12.01 0.42
CA VAL A 335 -6.05 13.11 1.32
C VAL A 335 -5.03 14.21 1.08
N MET A 336 -5.50 15.43 0.85
CA MET A 336 -4.65 16.62 0.79
C MET A 336 -5.02 17.57 1.92
N THR A 337 -4.03 18.26 2.48
CA THR A 337 -4.24 19.31 3.49
C THR A 337 -3.81 20.65 2.92
N SER A 338 -4.49 21.71 3.32
CA SER A 338 -4.15 23.09 2.95
C SER A 338 -3.75 23.88 4.19
N LYS A 339 -3.27 25.12 3.98
CA LYS A 339 -3.00 26.08 5.05
C LYS A 339 -4.22 26.90 5.46
N ALA A 340 -5.41 26.59 4.93
CA ALA A 340 -6.61 27.34 5.27
C ALA A 340 -6.92 27.24 6.78
N GLU A 341 -7.33 28.35 7.37
CA GLU A 341 -7.57 28.45 8.82
C GLU A 341 -8.86 27.74 9.26
N THR A 342 -9.80 27.50 8.34
CA THR A 342 -11.06 26.83 8.65
C THR A 342 -10.91 25.31 8.65
N GLY A 343 -11.37 24.67 9.73
CA GLY A 343 -11.29 23.21 9.92
C GLY A 343 -12.29 22.38 9.10
N THR A 344 -13.01 22.98 8.16
CA THR A 344 -14.01 22.29 7.32
C THR A 344 -13.32 21.52 6.20
N GLY A 345 -13.62 20.22 6.12
CA GLY A 345 -13.13 19.36 5.05
C GLY A 345 -14.12 19.25 3.89
N ILE A 346 -13.60 18.84 2.74
CA ILE A 346 -14.38 18.53 1.54
C ILE A 346 -14.04 17.12 1.04
N ALA A 347 -15.07 16.33 0.79
CA ALA A 347 -15.02 15.03 0.16
C ALA A 347 -15.43 15.15 -1.31
N VAL A 348 -14.54 14.79 -2.22
CA VAL A 348 -14.81 14.67 -3.65
C VAL A 348 -14.94 13.18 -3.97
N ILE A 349 -16.10 12.79 -4.47
CA ILE A 349 -16.43 11.43 -4.85
C ILE A 349 -16.47 11.35 -6.37
N LEU A 350 -15.49 10.65 -6.96
CA LEU A 350 -15.45 10.35 -8.39
C LEU A 350 -16.20 9.05 -8.64
N ARG A 351 -17.40 9.14 -9.23
CA ARG A 351 -18.26 7.97 -9.51
C ARG A 351 -17.95 7.31 -10.86
N ASP A 352 -18.48 6.11 -11.05
CA ASP A 352 -18.48 5.39 -12.32
C ASP A 352 -17.08 5.12 -12.92
N VAL A 353 -16.08 4.94 -12.05
CA VAL A 353 -14.67 4.75 -12.47
C VAL A 353 -14.49 3.48 -13.31
N SER A 354 -15.22 2.41 -13.02
CA SER A 354 -15.12 1.14 -13.76
C SER A 354 -15.68 1.22 -15.20
N ALA A 355 -16.65 2.10 -15.42
CA ALA A 355 -17.30 2.30 -16.71
C ALA A 355 -16.59 3.37 -17.57
N SER A 356 -15.57 4.02 -17.04
CA SER A 356 -14.92 5.18 -17.64
C SER A 356 -13.54 4.84 -18.21
N ASP A 357 -13.13 5.60 -19.22
CA ASP A 357 -11.79 5.53 -19.80
C ASP A 357 -10.70 5.88 -18.77
N ALA A 358 -9.58 5.16 -18.81
CA ALA A 358 -8.49 5.35 -17.84
C ALA A 358 -7.82 6.73 -17.97
N GLY A 359 -7.73 7.27 -19.18
CA GLY A 359 -7.28 8.63 -19.42
C GLY A 359 -8.24 9.67 -18.85
N ALA A 360 -9.55 9.49 -19.03
CA ALA A 360 -10.57 10.40 -18.49
C ALA A 360 -10.58 10.43 -16.95
N VAL A 361 -10.47 9.26 -16.31
CA VAL A 361 -10.33 9.15 -14.85
C VAL A 361 -9.07 9.88 -14.40
N ALA A 362 -7.93 9.60 -15.04
CA ALA A 362 -6.66 10.20 -14.66
C ALA A 362 -6.67 11.72 -14.79
N ALA A 363 -7.15 12.26 -15.92
CA ALA A 363 -7.26 13.70 -16.15
C ALA A 363 -8.16 14.38 -15.10
N THR A 364 -9.23 13.70 -14.67
CA THR A 364 -10.14 14.24 -13.64
C THR A 364 -9.45 14.29 -12.26
N VAL A 365 -8.72 13.24 -11.90
CA VAL A 365 -7.91 13.20 -10.67
C VAL A 365 -6.87 14.33 -10.70
N GLU A 366 -6.13 14.50 -11.79
CA GLU A 366 -5.16 15.60 -11.94
C GLU A 366 -5.84 16.98 -11.82
N ALA A 367 -7.01 17.17 -12.44
CA ALA A 367 -7.72 18.44 -12.40
C ALA A 367 -8.24 18.77 -10.99
N VAL A 368 -8.82 17.80 -10.26
CA VAL A 368 -9.29 17.99 -8.88
C VAL A 368 -8.13 18.33 -7.95
N THR A 369 -7.06 17.55 -8.01
CA THR A 369 -5.90 17.75 -7.14
C THR A 369 -5.16 19.04 -7.44
N GLY A 370 -5.05 19.39 -8.73
CA GLY A 370 -4.50 20.66 -9.20
C GLY A 370 -5.35 21.86 -8.75
N ALA A 371 -6.67 21.79 -8.91
CA ALA A 371 -7.58 22.85 -8.47
C ALA A 371 -7.48 23.07 -6.96
N TYR A 372 -7.41 21.99 -6.16
CA TYR A 372 -7.30 22.11 -4.71
C TYR A 372 -5.97 22.74 -4.27
N ALA A 373 -4.87 22.33 -4.92
CA ALA A 373 -3.55 22.91 -4.68
C ALA A 373 -3.47 24.40 -5.09
N ALA A 374 -4.16 24.79 -6.17
CA ALA A 374 -4.17 26.16 -6.67
C ALA A 374 -5.05 27.08 -5.81
N ASN A 375 -6.27 26.64 -5.48
CA ASN A 375 -7.21 27.38 -4.66
C ASN A 375 -8.16 26.42 -3.94
N CYS A 376 -7.84 26.11 -2.69
CA CYS A 376 -8.64 25.19 -1.85
C CYS A 376 -10.01 25.74 -1.43
N GLY A 377 -10.39 26.97 -1.80
CA GLY A 377 -11.70 27.55 -1.46
C GLY A 377 -11.96 27.72 0.04
N GLY A 378 -10.92 27.72 0.86
CA GLY A 378 -11.01 27.74 2.32
C GLY A 378 -11.11 26.34 2.97
N TYR A 379 -11.25 25.26 2.21
CA TYR A 379 -11.28 23.93 2.82
C TYR A 379 -9.88 23.52 3.31
N GLY A 380 -9.75 23.24 4.61
CA GLY A 380 -8.49 22.82 5.25
C GLY A 380 -8.04 21.41 4.84
N ARG A 381 -8.97 20.59 4.34
CA ARG A 381 -8.72 19.19 3.95
C ARG A 381 -9.57 18.78 2.75
N LEU A 382 -8.97 18.10 1.80
CA LEU A 382 -9.63 17.39 0.70
C LEU A 382 -9.47 15.88 0.91
N GLU A 383 -10.56 15.15 0.77
CA GLU A 383 -10.55 13.70 0.60
C GLU A 383 -11.12 13.34 -0.76
N LEU A 384 -10.34 12.63 -1.57
CA LEU A 384 -10.76 12.14 -2.88
C LEU A 384 -11.02 10.64 -2.78
N SER A 385 -12.22 10.20 -3.16
CA SER A 385 -12.60 8.79 -3.23
C SER A 385 -12.91 8.40 -4.67
N LEU A 386 -12.36 7.25 -5.09
CA LEU A 386 -12.56 6.68 -6.43
C LEU A 386 -13.53 5.52 -6.32
N CYS A 387 -14.76 5.73 -6.78
CA CYS A 387 -15.84 4.76 -6.66
C CYS A 387 -16.00 4.03 -7.99
N ALA A 388 -15.64 2.75 -8.00
CA ALA A 388 -15.76 1.90 -9.18
C ALA A 388 -17.23 1.56 -9.46
N TRP A 389 -18.03 1.38 -8.40
CA TRP A 389 -19.42 0.97 -8.47
C TRP A 389 -20.34 1.93 -7.70
N GLN A 390 -21.65 1.83 -7.92
CA GLN A 390 -22.64 2.69 -7.24
C GLN A 390 -22.70 2.44 -5.72
N ASP A 391 -22.52 1.20 -5.28
CA ASP A 391 -22.48 0.89 -3.84
C ASP A 391 -21.31 1.60 -3.13
N ASP A 392 -20.18 1.79 -3.82
CA ASP A 392 -19.03 2.53 -3.29
C ASP A 392 -19.36 4.02 -3.08
N VAL A 393 -20.21 4.60 -3.95
CA VAL A 393 -20.63 6.01 -3.85
C VAL A 393 -21.48 6.22 -2.59
N GLY A 394 -22.41 5.30 -2.32
CA GLY A 394 -23.24 5.33 -1.11
C GLY A 394 -22.39 5.31 0.15
N ALA A 395 -21.46 4.36 0.24
CA ALA A 395 -20.55 4.23 1.38
C ALA A 395 -19.65 5.48 1.57
N ALA A 396 -19.09 6.01 0.48
CA ALA A 396 -18.25 7.22 0.53
C ALA A 396 -19.06 8.45 0.98
N ARG A 397 -20.31 8.58 0.52
CA ARG A 397 -21.20 9.68 0.93
C ARG A 397 -21.54 9.59 2.42
N GLU A 398 -21.86 8.40 2.92
CA GLU A 398 -22.14 8.19 4.35
C GLU A 398 -20.93 8.50 5.22
N ALA A 399 -19.74 8.02 4.84
CA ALA A 399 -18.51 8.32 5.56
C ALA A 399 -18.19 9.82 5.59
N ALA A 400 -18.32 10.51 4.44
CA ALA A 400 -18.10 11.95 4.36
C ALA A 400 -19.13 12.75 5.19
N ALA A 401 -20.39 12.31 5.22
CA ALA A 401 -21.44 12.91 6.03
C ALA A 401 -21.16 12.75 7.53
N GLN A 402 -20.70 11.56 7.96
CA GLN A 402 -20.29 11.31 9.36
C GLN A 402 -19.10 12.18 9.77
N ALA A 403 -18.15 12.40 8.85
CA ALA A 403 -17.02 13.31 9.04
C ALA A 403 -17.41 14.81 8.96
N ARG A 404 -18.69 15.11 8.68
CA ARG A 404 -19.22 16.47 8.49
C ARG A 404 -18.50 17.25 7.39
N TYR A 405 -18.05 16.55 6.35
CA TYR A 405 -17.46 17.19 5.19
C TYR A 405 -18.51 17.71 4.23
N ARG A 406 -18.12 18.72 3.44
CA ARG A 406 -18.85 19.05 2.22
C ARG A 406 -18.65 17.94 1.21
N ILE A 407 -19.71 17.57 0.51
CA ILE A 407 -19.69 16.44 -0.42
C ILE A 407 -19.86 16.99 -1.83
N LEU A 408 -18.93 16.62 -2.71
CA LEU A 408 -18.95 16.91 -4.13
C LEU A 408 -18.91 15.60 -4.90
N GLU A 409 -19.93 15.36 -5.72
CA GLU A 409 -19.97 14.21 -6.62
C GLU A 409 -19.67 14.66 -8.04
N ILE A 410 -18.67 14.04 -8.66
CA ILE A 410 -18.20 14.38 -10.00
C ILE A 410 -18.07 13.12 -10.86
N ALA A 411 -18.14 13.30 -12.17
CA ALA A 411 -17.93 12.21 -13.14
C ALA A 411 -16.58 12.37 -13.87
N PRO A 412 -15.95 11.27 -14.31
CA PRO A 412 -14.78 11.34 -15.18
C PRO A 412 -15.05 12.17 -16.44
N GLY A 413 -14.12 13.06 -16.79
CA GLY A 413 -14.22 13.97 -17.93
C GLY A 413 -14.99 15.27 -17.64
N GLN A 414 -15.54 15.45 -16.44
CA GLN A 414 -16.13 16.72 -16.03
C GLN A 414 -15.07 17.82 -16.00
N ARG A 415 -15.38 18.99 -16.54
CA ARG A 415 -14.48 20.14 -16.52
C ARG A 415 -14.37 20.68 -15.09
N ILE A 416 -13.17 20.62 -14.53
CA ILE A 416 -12.82 21.20 -13.22
C ILE A 416 -11.92 22.41 -13.46
N ALA A 417 -12.39 23.59 -13.04
CA ALA A 417 -11.62 24.84 -13.14
C ALA A 417 -10.67 25.01 -11.93
N ASN A 418 -9.66 25.86 -12.05
CA ASN A 418 -8.69 26.07 -10.96
C ASN A 418 -9.30 26.72 -9.71
N ASP A 419 -10.42 27.42 -9.85
CA ASP A 419 -11.19 28.07 -8.79
C ASP A 419 -12.38 27.22 -8.31
N PHE A 420 -12.50 25.97 -8.77
CA PHE A 420 -13.63 25.08 -8.53
C PHE A 420 -14.10 25.05 -7.06
N PHE A 421 -13.16 24.94 -6.12
CA PHE A 421 -13.48 24.90 -4.69
C PHE A 421 -13.94 26.26 -4.13
N ALA A 422 -13.37 27.36 -4.61
CA ALA A 422 -13.75 28.71 -4.18
C ALA A 422 -15.13 29.11 -4.69
N THR A 423 -15.44 28.75 -5.94
CA THR A 423 -16.77 28.94 -6.51
C THR A 423 -17.82 28.16 -5.73
N HIS A 424 -17.53 26.89 -5.43
CA HIS A 424 -18.43 26.06 -4.61
C HIS A 424 -18.67 26.63 -3.21
N ALA A 425 -17.62 27.09 -2.52
CA ALA A 425 -17.77 27.70 -1.19
C ALA A 425 -18.62 28.99 -1.24
N SER A 426 -18.51 29.77 -2.32
CA SER A 426 -19.26 31.03 -2.50
C SER A 426 -20.74 30.80 -2.79
N ASP A 427 -21.06 29.83 -3.66
CA ASP A 427 -22.45 29.46 -3.97
C ASP A 427 -23.18 28.96 -2.72
N GLU A 428 -22.48 28.25 -1.85
CA GLU A 428 -23.01 27.76 -0.57
C GLU A 428 -23.30 28.90 0.41
N ALA A 429 -22.39 29.86 0.55
CA ALA A 429 -22.59 31.04 1.38
C ALA A 429 -23.81 31.84 0.91
N ALA A 430 -24.00 31.97 -0.40
CA ALA A 430 -25.15 32.63 -1.00
C ALA A 430 -26.47 31.86 -0.75
N MET A 431 -26.48 30.52 -0.85
CA MET A 431 -27.66 29.71 -0.54
C MET A 431 -28.03 29.74 0.95
N THR A 432 -27.03 29.67 1.83
CA THR A 432 -27.26 29.75 3.28
C THR A 432 -27.78 31.12 3.68
N ALA A 433 -27.23 32.20 3.11
CA ALA A 433 -27.74 33.55 3.33
C ALA A 433 -29.20 33.73 2.88
N ARG A 434 -29.59 33.15 1.73
CA ARG A 434 -30.98 33.17 1.25
C ARG A 434 -31.96 32.36 2.12
N HIS A 435 -31.49 31.37 2.86
CA HIS A 435 -32.33 30.61 3.80
C HIS A 435 -32.46 31.29 5.17
N LEU A 436 -31.45 32.05 5.59
CA LEU A 436 -31.47 32.79 6.86
C LEU A 436 -32.10 34.19 6.72
N PHE A 437 -32.06 34.76 5.52
CA PHE A 437 -32.62 36.07 5.18
C PHE A 437 -33.42 35.94 3.85
N PRO A 438 -34.67 35.43 3.92
CA PRO A 438 -35.52 35.23 2.74
C PRO A 438 -35.95 36.52 2.04
#